data_AF-A0A822AWU2-F1
#
_entry.id   AF-A0A822AWU2-F1
#
_cell.length_a   1.000
_cell.length_b   1.000
_cell.length_c   1.000
_cell.angle_alpha   90.00
_cell.angle_beta   90.00
_cell.angle_gamma   90.00
#
_symmetry.space_group_name_H-M   'P 1'
#
loop_
_entity.id
_entity.type
_entity.pdbx_description
1 polymer ?
#
loop_
_entity_poly.entity_id
_entity_poly.type
_entity_poly.pdbx_seq_one_letter_code
_entity_poly.pdbx_strand_id
1 'polypeptide(L)'
;MQLVSETFAQNPQMSQRRAALELGISRRSLQRLMQDLNLKPYKPRLLQALNEDDPNRRLEFCEWILNSTQEDPTLLDRILWTDEATFQINGRVNRHNSVYWSDTNPHFIIEQELNVSQAMAWGVIWSNGVVGPFFLK
;
A
#
# COMPACT_ATOMS: atom_id res chain seq x y z
N MET A 1 4.27 31.80 2.92
CA MET A 1 3.41 30.83 3.63
C MET A 1 2.15 30.50 2.82
N GLN A 2 1.34 31.50 2.42
CA GLN A 2 0.14 31.30 1.59
C GLN A 2 0.39 30.49 0.31
N LEU A 3 1.45 30.81 -0.45
CA LEU A 3 1.75 30.13 -1.71
C LEU A 3 2.02 28.62 -1.55
N VAL A 4 2.68 28.20 -0.46
CA VAL A 4 2.92 26.77 -0.18
C VAL A 4 1.62 26.06 0.18
N SER A 5 0.77 26.71 0.99
CA SER A 5 -0.55 26.20 1.34
C SER A 5 -1.43 26.04 0.10
N GLU A 6 -1.48 27.06 -0.76
CA GLU A 6 -2.23 27.02 -2.03
C GLU A 6 -1.73 25.93 -2.98
N THR A 7 -0.41 25.74 -3.06
CA THR A 7 0.19 24.69 -3.92
C THR A 7 -0.29 23.30 -3.52
N PHE A 8 -0.24 22.98 -2.22
CA PHE A 8 -0.68 21.68 -1.73
C PHE A 8 -2.21 21.58 -1.61
N ALA A 9 -2.95 22.69 -1.52
CA ALA A 9 -4.41 22.68 -1.62
C ALA A 9 -4.88 22.38 -3.06
N GLN A 10 -4.22 22.94 -4.08
CA GLN A 10 -4.54 22.70 -5.48
C GLN A 10 -4.05 21.33 -5.97
N ASN A 11 -2.87 20.90 -5.51
CA ASN A 11 -2.31 19.61 -5.86
C ASN A 11 -1.68 18.91 -4.64
N PRO A 12 -2.49 18.24 -3.81
CA PRO A 12 -2.02 17.56 -2.62
C PRO A 12 -1.00 16.45 -2.89
N GLN A 13 -0.98 15.90 -4.11
CA GLN A 13 -0.09 14.82 -4.55
C GLN A 13 1.28 15.30 -5.05
N MET A 14 1.51 16.62 -5.09
CA MET A 14 2.74 17.15 -5.65
C MET A 14 3.96 16.69 -4.82
N SER A 15 5.00 16.20 -5.50
CA SER A 15 6.25 15.88 -4.81
C SER A 15 6.90 17.15 -4.25
N GLN A 16 7.53 17.06 -3.08
CA GLN A 16 8.26 18.19 -2.48
C GLN A 16 9.36 18.73 -3.42
N ARG A 17 9.98 17.86 -4.24
CA ARG A 17 10.98 18.28 -5.23
C ARG A 17 10.38 19.18 -6.31
N ARG A 18 9.21 18.80 -6.83
CA ARG A 18 8.49 19.57 -7.84
C ARG A 18 7.96 20.88 -7.25
N ALA A 19 7.36 20.82 -6.07
CA ALA A 19 6.88 22.01 -5.36
C ALA A 19 8.02 23.01 -5.09
N ALA A 20 9.19 22.54 -4.64
CA ALA A 20 10.35 23.40 -4.44
C ALA A 20 10.82 24.08 -5.74
N LEU A 21 10.78 23.35 -6.87
CA LEU A 21 11.15 23.87 -8.19
C LEU A 21 10.15 24.92 -8.68
N GLU A 22 8.84 24.63 -8.63
CA GLU A 22 7.77 25.53 -9.08
C GLU A 22 7.70 26.81 -8.24
N LEU A 23 8.00 26.71 -6.94
CA LEU A 23 8.01 27.83 -6.01
C LEU A 23 9.34 28.59 -5.98
N GLY A 24 10.37 28.09 -6.69
CA GLY A 24 11.70 28.71 -6.71
C GLY A 24 12.42 28.73 -5.36
N ILE A 25 12.07 27.83 -4.43
CA ILE A 25 12.65 27.78 -3.08
C ILE A 25 13.49 26.53 -2.85
N SER A 26 14.40 26.59 -1.89
CA SER A 26 15.15 25.39 -1.49
C SER A 26 14.21 24.34 -0.87
N ARG A 27 14.52 23.05 -1.06
CA ARG A 27 13.78 21.95 -0.41
C ARG A 27 13.74 22.08 1.11
N ARG A 28 14.79 22.62 1.73
CA ARG A 28 14.86 22.81 3.18
C ARG A 28 13.91 23.92 3.65
N SER A 29 13.79 25.00 2.87
CA SER A 29 12.82 26.06 3.13
C SER A 29 11.39 25.55 2.99
N LEU A 30 11.12 24.78 1.93
CA LEU A 30 9.81 24.13 1.74
C LEU A 30 9.46 23.23 2.94
N GLN A 31 10.38 22.37 3.38
CA GLN A 31 10.13 21.46 4.49
C GLN A 31 9.80 22.19 5.81
N ARG A 32 10.49 23.29 6.12
CA ARG A 32 10.17 24.14 7.29
C ARG A 32 8.77 24.73 7.17
N LEU A 33 8.44 25.31 6.02
CA LEU A 33 7.12 25.87 5.76
C LEU A 33 6.01 24.82 5.86
N MET A 34 6.25 23.60 5.37
CA MET A 34 5.30 22.50 5.51
C MET A 34 5.07 22.11 6.97
N GLN A 35 6.10 22.14 7.81
CA GLN A 35 5.97 21.90 9.26
C GLN A 35 5.19 23.02 9.94
N ASP A 36 5.47 24.28 9.62
CA ASP A 36 4.74 25.45 10.15
C ASP A 36 3.25 25.41 9.78
N LEU A 37 2.93 24.88 8.60
CA LEU A 37 1.56 24.66 8.10
C LEU A 37 0.94 23.33 8.60
N ASN A 38 1.63 22.56 9.45
CA ASN A 38 1.19 21.26 9.96
C ASN A 38 0.81 20.24 8.86
N LEU A 39 1.44 20.34 7.68
CA LEU A 39 1.19 19.42 6.56
C LEU A 39 1.80 18.05 6.86
N LYS A 40 0.95 17.03 6.92
CA LYS A 40 1.30 15.64 7.18
C LYS A 40 1.17 14.80 5.91
N PRO A 41 2.05 13.80 5.72
CA PRO A 41 1.92 12.86 4.63
C PRO A 41 0.83 11.84 4.94
N TYR A 42 -0.18 11.76 4.08
CA TYR A 42 -1.20 10.73 4.10
C TYR A 42 -0.97 9.75 2.95
N LYS A 43 -1.06 8.45 3.25
CA LYS A 43 -0.97 7.37 2.26
C LYS A 43 -2.30 6.60 2.23
N PRO A 44 -2.88 6.35 1.06
CA PRO A 44 -4.12 5.62 0.94
C PRO A 44 -3.92 4.16 1.36
N ARG A 45 -4.67 3.76 2.39
CA ARG A 45 -4.73 2.39 2.87
C ARG A 45 -5.92 1.70 2.22
N LEU A 46 -5.64 0.67 1.42
CA LEU A 46 -6.61 -0.35 1.08
C LEU A 46 -6.77 -1.21 2.32
N LEU A 47 -7.94 -1.14 2.92
CA LEU A 47 -8.32 -2.01 4.01
C LEU A 47 -9.29 -3.04 3.42
N GLN A 48 -9.04 -4.31 3.69
CA GLN A 48 -10.03 -5.34 3.44
C GLN A 48 -11.14 -5.17 4.47
N ALA A 49 -12.40 -5.18 4.02
CA ALA A 49 -13.53 -5.20 4.94
C ALA A 49 -13.47 -6.53 5.71
N LEU A 50 -13.33 -6.43 7.03
CA LEU A 50 -13.41 -7.58 7.92
C LEU A 50 -14.86 -7.72 8.38
N ASN A 51 -15.36 -8.95 8.38
CA ASN A 51 -16.61 -9.32 9.02
C ASN A 51 -16.43 -9.37 10.54
N GLU A 52 -17.54 -9.29 11.28
CA GLU A 52 -17.54 -9.31 12.75
C GLU A 52 -16.86 -10.56 13.34
N ASP A 53 -16.94 -11.70 12.65
CA ASP A 53 -16.36 -12.98 13.07
C ASP A 53 -14.88 -13.15 12.70
N ASP A 54 -14.36 -12.35 11.76
CA ASP A 54 -13.00 -12.52 11.25
C ASP A 54 -11.92 -12.39 12.33
N PRO A 55 -12.01 -11.47 13.32
CA PRO A 55 -11.05 -11.41 14.42
C PRO A 55 -10.92 -12.73 15.20
N ASN A 56 -12.05 -13.37 15.50
CA ASN A 56 -12.07 -14.62 16.27
C ASN A 56 -11.46 -15.76 15.46
N ARG A 57 -11.88 -15.92 14.20
CA ARG A 57 -11.32 -16.95 13.29
C ARG A 57 -9.83 -16.80 13.08
N ARG A 58 -9.34 -15.56 12.99
CA ARG A 58 -7.90 -15.28 12.86
C ARG A 58 -7.15 -15.65 14.13
N LEU A 59 -7.72 -15.39 15.30
CA LEU A 59 -7.12 -15.79 16.59
C LEU A 59 -7.05 -17.31 16.72
N GLU A 60 -8.16 -18.01 16.44
CA GLU A 60 -8.23 -19.47 16.47
C GLU A 60 -7.18 -20.10 15.54
N PHE A 61 -7.04 -19.58 14.31
CA PHE A 61 -6.01 -20.05 13.37
C PHE A 61 -4.59 -19.81 13.91
N CYS A 62 -4.32 -18.63 14.48
CA CYS A 62 -3.02 -18.31 15.08
C CYS A 62 -2.68 -19.25 16.24
N GLU A 63 -3.62 -19.51 17.14
CA GLU A 63 -3.43 -20.45 18.26
C GLU A 63 -3.21 -21.87 17.75
N TRP A 64 -4.01 -22.31 16.78
CA TRP A 64 -3.86 -23.62 16.15
C TRP A 64 -2.48 -23.80 15.54
N ILE A 65 -2.04 -22.89 14.67
CA ILE A 65 -0.75 -23.05 13.98
C ILE A 65 0.43 -22.97 14.95
N LEU A 66 0.35 -22.14 15.99
CA LEU A 66 1.36 -22.08 17.05
C LEU A 66 1.48 -23.43 17.77
N ASN A 67 0.37 -24.02 18.20
CA ASN A 67 0.38 -25.33 18.86
C ASN A 67 0.87 -26.44 17.93
N SER A 68 0.39 -26.47 16.68
CA SER A 68 0.81 -27.48 15.70
C SER A 68 2.31 -27.40 15.38
N THR A 69 2.92 -26.21 15.37
CA THR A 69 4.37 -26.06 15.19
C THR A 69 5.19 -26.45 16.41
N GLN A 70 4.63 -26.41 17.62
CA GLN A 70 5.29 -26.93 18.83
C GLN A 70 5.30 -28.46 18.84
N GLU A 71 4.19 -29.08 18.43
CA GLU A 71 4.08 -30.54 18.31
C GLU A 71 4.95 -31.09 17.19
N ASP A 72 5.02 -30.37 16.06
CA ASP A 72 5.77 -30.75 14.88
C ASP A 72 6.58 -29.56 14.33
N PRO A 73 7.87 -29.45 14.72
CA PRO A 73 8.73 -28.36 14.28
C PRO A 73 8.94 -28.29 12.76
N THR A 74 8.67 -29.37 12.03
CA THR A 74 8.86 -29.47 10.57
C THR A 74 7.57 -29.22 9.78
N LEU A 75 6.47 -28.85 10.46
CA LEU A 75 5.18 -28.61 9.84
C LEU A 75 5.27 -27.50 8.78
N LEU A 76 5.86 -26.36 9.13
CA LEU A 76 5.95 -25.20 8.22
C LEU A 76 6.74 -25.54 6.95
N ASP A 77 7.71 -26.46 7.04
CA ASP A 77 8.50 -26.89 5.89
C ASP A 77 7.71 -27.73 4.89
N ARG A 78 6.57 -28.27 5.31
CA ARG A 78 5.69 -29.10 4.49
C ARG A 78 4.47 -28.36 3.97
N ILE A 79 4.26 -27.10 4.39
CA ILE A 79 3.15 -26.28 3.89
C ILE A 79 3.55 -25.63 2.55
N LEU A 80 2.70 -25.84 1.55
CA LEU A 80 2.75 -25.12 0.28
C LEU A 80 1.79 -23.92 0.36
N TRP A 81 2.34 -22.71 0.33
CA TRP A 81 1.57 -21.47 0.32
C TRP A 81 1.28 -21.07 -1.11
N THR A 82 0.00 -20.97 -1.48
CA THR A 82 -0.43 -20.64 -2.84
C THR A 82 -1.25 -19.38 -2.86
N ASP A 83 -1.08 -18.54 -3.87
CA ASP A 83 -1.90 -17.34 -4.05
C ASP A 83 -2.00 -16.92 -5.52
N GLU A 84 -2.99 -16.08 -5.82
CA GLU A 84 -3.18 -15.42 -7.10
C GLU A 84 -2.88 -13.92 -6.96
N ALA A 85 -2.12 -13.38 -7.91
CA ALA A 85 -1.83 -11.95 -7.98
C ALA A 85 -2.24 -11.39 -9.34
N THR A 86 -3.03 -10.32 -9.31
CA THR A 86 -3.46 -9.61 -10.52
C THR A 86 -2.60 -8.36 -10.73
N PHE A 87 -1.92 -8.29 -11.89
CA PHE A 87 -1.09 -7.17 -12.29
C PHE A 87 -1.81 -6.31 -13.34
N GLN A 88 -1.95 -5.02 -13.06
CA GLN A 88 -2.53 -4.06 -14.02
C GLN A 88 -1.42 -3.52 -14.95
N ILE A 89 -1.62 -3.64 -16.26
CA ILE A 89 -0.59 -3.30 -17.26
C ILE A 89 -0.51 -1.78 -17.52
N ASN A 90 -1.53 -1.01 -17.12
CA ASN A 90 -1.60 0.43 -17.38
C ASN A 90 -0.74 1.31 -16.45
N GLY A 91 -0.05 0.72 -15.45
CA GLY A 91 0.86 1.43 -14.55
C GLY A 91 0.22 2.54 -13.70
N ARG A 92 -1.11 2.58 -13.62
CA ARG A 92 -1.82 3.83 -13.30
C ARG A 92 -1.82 4.19 -11.82
N VAL A 93 -1.54 3.25 -10.91
CA VAL A 93 -1.42 3.55 -9.47
C VAL A 93 -0.40 2.64 -8.78
N ASN A 94 0.84 3.11 -8.59
CA ASN A 94 1.69 2.56 -7.53
C ASN A 94 1.33 3.28 -6.22
N ARG A 95 0.56 2.60 -5.35
CA ARG A 95 0.10 3.14 -4.06
C ARG A 95 1.25 3.62 -3.16
N HIS A 96 2.46 3.09 -3.34
CA HIS A 96 3.65 3.56 -2.62
C HIS A 96 4.04 4.99 -3.00
N ASN A 97 3.68 5.43 -4.21
CA ASN A 97 3.92 6.78 -4.73
C ASN A 97 2.72 7.73 -4.52
N SER A 98 1.59 7.23 -4.01
CA SER A 98 0.43 8.05 -3.68
C SER A 98 0.58 8.63 -2.28
N VAL A 99 1.23 9.80 -2.18
CA VAL A 99 1.33 10.58 -0.93
C VAL A 99 0.58 11.89 -1.11
N TYR A 100 -0.24 12.22 -0.13
CA TYR A 100 -1.00 13.47 -0.07
C TYR A 100 -0.49 14.31 1.09
N TRP A 101 -0.26 15.60 0.88
CA TRP A 101 0.12 16.53 1.93
C TRP A 101 -1.10 17.36 2.34
N SER A 102 -1.51 17.24 3.59
CA SER A 102 -2.66 17.96 4.13
C SER A 102 -2.51 18.16 5.63
N ASP A 103 -3.17 19.17 6.20
CA ASP A 103 -3.23 19.40 7.64
C ASP A 103 -4.22 18.46 8.34
N THR A 104 -5.23 18.03 7.59
CA THR A 104 -6.32 17.13 7.99
C THR A 104 -6.39 15.94 7.02
N ASN A 105 -6.86 14.78 7.48
CA ASN A 105 -6.99 13.61 6.60
C ASN A 105 -8.10 13.87 5.55
N PRO A 106 -7.76 13.96 4.25
CA PRO A 106 -8.73 14.29 3.20
C PRO A 106 -9.63 13.11 2.81
N HIS A 107 -9.43 11.91 3.40
CA HIS A 107 -10.19 10.69 3.07
C HIS A 107 -10.27 10.42 1.56
N PHE A 108 -9.16 10.61 0.83
CA PHE A 108 -9.11 10.39 -0.61
C PHE A 108 -9.56 8.97 -0.98
N ILE A 109 -10.55 8.91 -1.86
CA ILE A 109 -10.96 7.69 -2.54
C ILE A 109 -10.26 7.70 -3.90
N ILE A 110 -9.52 6.64 -4.20
CA ILE A 110 -8.93 6.45 -5.52
C ILE A 110 -9.90 5.56 -6.30
N GLU A 111 -10.54 6.13 -7.30
CA GLU A 111 -11.33 5.36 -8.25
C GLU A 111 -10.39 4.51 -9.12
N GLN A 112 -10.71 3.23 -9.25
CA GLN A 112 -9.96 2.30 -10.07
C GLN A 112 -10.80 1.95 -11.31
N GLU A 113 -10.23 2.14 -12.49
CA GLU A 113 -10.85 1.67 -13.73
C GLU A 113 -10.94 0.15 -13.71
N LEU A 114 -12.16 -0.37 -13.93
CA LEU A 114 -12.44 -1.80 -13.91
C LEU A 114 -12.01 -2.51 -15.21
N ASN A 115 -12.02 -1.80 -16.34
CA ASN A 115 -11.77 -2.35 -17.68
C ASN A 115 -10.31 -2.20 -18.14
N VAL A 116 -9.37 -2.52 -17.26
CA VAL A 116 -7.93 -2.44 -17.56
C VAL A 116 -7.43 -3.83 -17.94
N SER A 117 -6.57 -3.93 -18.97
CA SER A 117 -5.88 -5.19 -19.27
C SER A 117 -5.06 -5.65 -18.05
N GLN A 118 -5.36 -6.84 -17.59
CA GLN A 118 -4.78 -7.46 -16.40
C GLN A 118 -4.08 -8.75 -16.78
N ALA A 119 -2.97 -9.03 -16.11
CA ALA A 119 -2.33 -10.34 -16.13
C ALA A 119 -2.49 -10.96 -14.74
N MET A 120 -3.15 -12.11 -14.67
CA MET A 120 -3.26 -12.88 -13.43
C MET A 120 -2.15 -13.91 -13.39
N ALA A 121 -1.40 -13.95 -12.29
CA ALA A 121 -0.39 -14.96 -12.05
C ALA A 121 -0.77 -15.79 -10.81
N TRP A 122 -0.63 -17.09 -10.92
CA TRP A 122 -0.69 -18.01 -9.78
C TRP A 122 0.72 -18.51 -9.45
N GLY A 123 0.99 -18.72 -8.18
CA GLY A 123 2.28 -19.25 -7.73
C GLY A 123 2.20 -19.96 -6.39
N VAL A 124 3.28 -20.68 -6.08
CA VAL A 124 3.45 -21.44 -4.84
C VAL A 124 4.79 -21.10 -4.22
N ILE A 125 4.81 -20.94 -2.90
CA ILE A 125 6.02 -20.78 -2.10
C ILE A 125 6.02 -21.84 -1.00
N TRP A 126 7.17 -22.43 -0.74
CA TRP A 126 7.39 -23.28 0.44
C TRP A 126 8.84 -23.16 0.90
N SER A 127 9.21 -23.89 1.96
CA SER A 127 10.54 -23.85 2.58
C SER A 127 11.71 -24.02 1.61
N ASN A 128 11.55 -24.86 0.56
CA ASN A 128 12.64 -25.16 -0.37
C ASN A 128 12.57 -24.39 -1.70
N GLY A 129 11.63 -23.46 -1.86
CA GLY A 129 11.62 -22.61 -3.06
C GLY A 129 10.25 -22.10 -3.50
N VAL A 130 10.16 -21.82 -4.79
CA VAL A 130 9.01 -21.17 -5.44
C VAL A 130 8.66 -21.95 -6.72
N VAL A 131 7.38 -22.21 -6.96
CA VAL A 131 6.86 -22.72 -8.23
C VAL A 131 6.00 -21.63 -8.88
N GLY A 132 6.28 -21.32 -10.15
CA GLY A 132 5.61 -20.26 -10.90
C GLY A 132 6.58 -19.13 -11.30
N PRO A 133 6.06 -17.97 -11.74
CA PRO A 133 4.65 -17.64 -11.90
C PRO A 133 4.00 -18.34 -13.10
N PHE A 134 2.76 -18.80 -12.93
CA PHE A 134 1.93 -19.29 -14.04
C PHE A 134 0.91 -18.22 -14.41
N PHE A 135 0.95 -17.75 -15.66
CA PHE A 135 -0.01 -16.76 -16.14
C PHE A 135 -1.31 -17.44 -16.57
N LEU A 136 -2.40 -17.06 -15.90
CA LEU A 136 -3.75 -17.55 -16.19
C LEU A 136 -4.37 -16.70 -17.31
N LYS A 137 -5.10 -17.35 -18.22
CA LYS A 137 -5.81 -16.72 -19.33
C LYS A 137 -7.29 -16.59 -19.03
#